data_AF-A0AAW9EE02-F1
#
_entry.id   AF-A0AAW9EE02-F1
#
_cell.length_a   1.000
_cell.length_b   1.000
_cell.length_c   1.000
_cell.angle_alpha   90.00
_cell.angle_beta   90.00
_cell.angle_gamma   90.00
#
_symmetry.space_group_name_H-M   'P 1'
#
loop_
_entity.id
_entity.type
_entity.pdbx_description
1 polymer ?
#
loop_
_entity_poly.entity_id
_entity_poly.type
_entity_poly.pdbx_seq_one_letter_code
_entity_poly.pdbx_strand_id
1 'polypeptide(L)'
;ALDNNKGNFLSEGDIYFAFDKGVTNSTGEIQSTKTISIETKEAKVDNISGGNISADGNVTINSGEFKNNASYIASKDKLDI
;
A
#
# COMPACT_ATOMS: atom_id res chain seq x y z
N ALA A 1 8.11 1.53 -11.01
CA ALA A 1 6.92 2.17 -10.44
C ALA A 1 5.80 1.17 -10.56
N LEU A 2 4.96 1.06 -9.54
CA LEU A 2 3.71 0.30 -9.61
C LEU A 2 2.54 1.27 -9.85
N ASP A 3 1.67 0.93 -10.79
CA ASP A 3 0.39 1.59 -11.00
C ASP A 3 -0.72 0.56 -10.76
N ASN A 4 -1.46 0.73 -9.66
CA ASN A 4 -2.63 -0.06 -9.30
C ASN A 4 -3.92 0.78 -9.39
N ASN A 5 -4.04 1.63 -10.39
CA ASN A 5 -5.25 2.42 -10.59
C ASN A 5 -6.42 1.50 -11.02
N LYS A 6 -7.45 1.38 -10.18
CA LYS A 6 -8.62 0.48 -10.35
C LYS A 6 -8.28 -1.01 -10.41
N GLY A 7 -7.05 -1.38 -10.05
CA GLY A 7 -6.58 -2.77 -10.01
C GLY A 7 -6.75 -3.39 -8.62
N ASN A 8 -6.52 -4.71 -8.53
CA ASN A 8 -6.65 -5.48 -7.30
C ASN A 8 -5.42 -6.38 -7.11
N PHE A 9 -4.72 -6.21 -5.99
CA PHE A 9 -3.74 -7.15 -5.47
C PHE A 9 -4.30 -7.79 -4.20
N LEU A 10 -4.72 -9.06 -4.29
CA LEU A 10 -5.31 -9.81 -3.18
C LEU A 10 -4.43 -11.02 -2.89
N SER A 11 -4.03 -11.22 -1.65
CA SER A 11 -3.17 -12.33 -1.23
C SER A 11 -3.62 -12.96 0.08
N GLU A 12 -3.60 -14.29 0.16
CA GLU A 12 -3.71 -15.03 1.42
C GLU A 12 -2.36 -15.13 2.18
N GLY A 13 -1.30 -14.61 1.56
CA GLY A 13 0.04 -14.53 2.13
C GLY A 13 0.53 -13.09 2.21
N ASP A 14 1.81 -12.93 2.52
CA ASP A 14 2.44 -11.61 2.59
C ASP A 14 2.48 -10.94 1.21
N ILE A 15 2.37 -9.62 1.21
CA ILE A 15 2.65 -8.78 0.05
C ILE A 15 3.90 -7.97 0.34
N TYR A 16 4.92 -8.12 -0.50
CA TYR A 16 6.13 -7.31 -0.46
C TYR A 16 6.31 -6.58 -1.79
N PHE A 17 6.22 -5.26 -1.75
CA PHE A 17 6.44 -4.37 -2.88
C PHE A 17 7.71 -3.56 -2.66
N ALA A 18 8.69 -3.72 -3.54
CA ALA A 18 9.91 -2.93 -3.56
C ALA A 18 10.03 -2.22 -4.92
N PHE A 19 9.73 -0.92 -4.96
CA PHE A 19 9.73 -0.12 -6.19
C PHE A 19 10.45 1.20 -6.01
N ASP A 20 11.59 1.37 -6.69
CA ASP A 20 12.45 2.56 -6.64
C ASP A 20 11.85 3.82 -7.30
N LYS A 21 10.72 3.68 -8.00
CA LYS A 21 10.01 4.78 -8.70
C LYS A 21 8.60 5.02 -8.15
N GLY A 22 8.31 4.53 -6.95
CA GLY A 22 7.05 4.78 -6.26
C GLY A 22 5.91 3.81 -6.60
N VAL A 23 4.80 4.01 -5.91
CA VAL A 23 3.56 3.22 -5.98
C VAL A 23 2.35 4.16 -6.04
N THR A 24 1.44 3.94 -6.97
CA THR A 24 0.13 4.62 -7.01
C THR A 24 -0.99 3.60 -6.88
N ASN A 25 -1.92 3.87 -5.97
CA ASN A 25 -3.14 3.12 -5.74
C ASN A 25 -4.34 4.09 -5.75
N SER A 26 -4.86 4.41 -6.94
CA SER A 26 -6.08 5.23 -7.06
C SER A 26 -7.29 4.34 -7.29
N THR A 27 -8.33 4.44 -6.47
CA THR A 27 -9.55 3.58 -6.57
C THR A 27 -9.28 2.07 -6.60
N GLY A 28 -8.04 1.64 -6.33
CA GLY A 28 -7.58 0.26 -6.39
C GLY A 28 -7.42 -0.35 -5.00
N GLU A 29 -7.18 -1.65 -4.98
CA GLU A 29 -7.10 -2.43 -3.75
C GLU A 29 -5.77 -3.17 -3.65
N ILE A 30 -5.15 -3.11 -2.47
CA ILE A 30 -4.00 -3.91 -2.06
C ILE A 30 -4.36 -4.53 -0.71
N GLN A 31 -4.66 -5.84 -0.70
CA GLN A 31 -5.15 -6.53 0.49
C GLN A 31 -4.40 -7.83 0.76
N SER A 32 -4.06 -8.06 2.03
CA SER A 32 -3.41 -9.28 2.50
C SER A 32 -4.09 -9.83 3.76
N THR A 33 -4.21 -11.15 3.87
CA THR A 33 -4.58 -11.80 5.14
C THR A 33 -3.40 -11.98 6.10
N LYS A 34 -2.19 -11.61 5.67
CA LYS A 34 -0.98 -11.52 6.50
C LYS A 34 -0.45 -10.10 6.48
N THR A 35 0.79 -9.86 6.05
CA THR A 35 1.41 -8.54 6.10
C THR A 35 1.46 -7.86 4.74
N ILE A 36 1.50 -6.52 4.74
CA ILE A 36 1.85 -5.69 3.60
C ILE A 36 3.11 -4.90 3.96
N SER A 37 4.11 -4.92 3.08
CA SER A 37 5.29 -4.08 3.17
C SER A 37 5.54 -3.39 1.84
N ILE A 38 5.55 -2.06 1.84
CA ILE A 38 5.79 -1.21 0.66
C ILE A 38 7.06 -0.40 0.90
N GLU A 39 8.08 -0.64 0.08
CA GLU A 39 9.39 0.01 0.15
C GLU A 39 9.65 0.78 -1.14
N THR A 40 9.69 2.11 -1.07
CA THR A 40 9.95 2.97 -2.24
C THR A 40 11.20 3.84 -2.13
N LYS A 41 12.00 3.67 -1.07
CA LYS A 41 13.15 4.55 -0.77
C LYS A 41 12.67 6.01 -0.73
N GLU A 42 13.34 6.93 -1.43
CA GLU A 42 12.96 8.34 -1.54
C GLU A 42 11.73 8.58 -2.45
N ALA A 43 11.24 7.57 -3.17
CA ALA A 43 10.11 7.74 -4.08
C ALA A 43 8.77 7.70 -3.33
N LYS A 44 7.72 8.16 -4.01
CA LYS A 44 6.42 8.43 -3.42
C LYS A 44 5.50 7.22 -3.37
N VAL A 45 4.66 7.15 -2.33
CA VAL A 45 3.46 6.30 -2.26
C VAL A 45 2.20 7.16 -2.27
N ASP A 46 1.36 6.99 -3.29
CA ASP A 46 0.08 7.68 -3.46
C ASP A 46 -1.09 6.71 -3.30
N ASN A 47 -1.80 6.77 -2.17
CA ASN A 47 -3.09 6.10 -1.97
C ASN A 47 -4.22 7.14 -2.04
N ILE A 48 -4.93 7.21 -3.16
CA ILE A 48 -5.82 8.33 -3.47
C ILE A 48 -7.18 7.90 -4.02
N SER A 49 -8.14 8.82 -4.01
CA SER A 49 -9.44 8.66 -4.67
C SER A 49 -10.22 7.42 -4.23
N GLY A 50 -10.16 7.04 -2.96
CA GLY A 50 -10.81 5.83 -2.44
C GLY A 50 -9.98 4.56 -2.61
N GLY A 51 -8.67 4.67 -2.76
CA GLY A 51 -7.76 3.52 -2.72
C GLY A 51 -7.78 2.83 -1.35
N ASN A 52 -7.61 1.51 -1.37
CA ASN A 52 -7.55 0.67 -0.17
C ASN A 52 -6.20 -0.06 -0.08
N ILE A 53 -5.51 0.10 1.05
CA ILE A 53 -4.36 -0.73 1.44
C ILE A 53 -4.65 -1.32 2.82
N SER A 54 -4.98 -2.60 2.90
CA SER A 54 -5.39 -3.20 4.17
C SER A 54 -4.82 -4.59 4.41
N ALA A 55 -4.38 -4.85 5.63
CA ALA A 55 -3.92 -6.19 6.00
C ALA A 55 -4.51 -6.66 7.33
N ASP A 56 -4.68 -7.97 7.46
CA ASP A 56 -5.01 -8.58 8.75
C ASP A 56 -3.81 -8.54 9.70
N GLY A 57 -2.58 -8.69 9.19
CA GLY A 57 -1.35 -8.46 9.92
C GLY A 57 -0.83 -7.03 9.77
N ASN A 58 0.47 -6.85 9.94
CA ASN A 58 1.13 -5.54 9.85
C ASN A 58 1.01 -4.91 8.45
N VAL A 59 0.85 -3.59 8.43
CA VAL A 59 1.08 -2.76 7.23
C VAL A 59 2.26 -1.84 7.52
N THR A 60 3.31 -1.96 6.70
CA THR A 60 4.49 -1.10 6.76
C THR A 60 4.68 -0.40 5.43
N ILE A 61 4.82 0.92 5.45
CA ILE A 61 5.09 1.74 4.26
C ILE A 61 6.33 2.58 4.55
N ASN A 62 7.40 2.37 3.80
CA ASN A 62 8.62 3.15 3.89
C ASN A 62 8.84 3.86 2.55
N SER A 63 8.67 5.18 2.57
CA SER A 63 8.65 6.02 1.38
C SER A 63 9.20 7.41 1.69
N GLY A 64 9.66 8.13 0.67
CA GLY A 64 10.12 9.50 0.83
C GLY A 64 8.94 10.45 1.07
N GLU A 65 7.99 10.46 0.13
CA GLU A 65 6.71 11.14 0.31
C GLU A 65 5.59 10.11 0.40
N PHE A 66 4.73 10.26 1.41
CA PHE A 66 3.54 9.47 1.57
C PHE A 66 2.30 10.36 1.48
N LYS A 67 1.33 9.96 0.65
CA LYS A 67 0.03 10.64 0.52
C LYS A 67 -1.11 9.64 0.62
N ASN A 68 -1.98 9.85 1.60
CA ASN A 68 -3.27 9.18 1.71
C ASN A 68 -4.40 10.21 1.71
N ASN A 69 -5.10 10.38 0.59
CA ASN A 69 -6.16 11.37 0.45
C ASN A 69 -7.49 10.74 0.03
N ALA A 70 -8.55 11.00 0.82
CA ALA A 70 -9.87 10.40 0.63
C ALA A 70 -9.82 8.88 0.42
N SER A 71 -8.92 8.20 1.14
CA SER A 71 -8.54 6.79 0.94
C SER A 71 -8.28 6.10 2.27
N TYR A 72 -8.17 4.77 2.24
CA TYR A 72 -8.12 3.93 3.44
C TYR A 72 -6.82 3.15 3.52
N ILE A 73 -6.22 3.16 4.72
CA ILE A 73 -5.13 2.26 5.09
C ILE A 73 -5.43 1.66 6.45
N ALA A 74 -5.30 0.35 6.59
CA ALA A 74 -5.53 -0.32 7.87
C ALA A 74 -4.69 -1.57 8.08
N SER A 75 -4.42 -1.83 9.35
CA SER A 75 -3.86 -3.07 9.86
C SER A 75 -4.69 -3.48 11.07
N LYS A 76 -4.94 -4.77 11.28
CA LYS A 76 -5.50 -5.25 12.56
C LYS A 76 -4.42 -5.40 13.65
N ASP A 77 -3.15 -5.43 13.26
CA ASP A 77 -2.00 -5.53 14.16
C ASP A 77 -1.30 -4.17 14.31
N LYS A 78 -0.24 -3.91 13.52
CA LYS A 78 0.51 -2.65 13.53
C LYS A 78 0.46 -1.96 12.17
N LEU A 79 0.12 -0.68 12.21
CA LEU A 79 0.33 0.25 11.09
C LEU A 79 1.59 1.09 11.34
N ASP A 80 2.53 1.08 10.39
CA ASP A 80 3.78 1.84 10.41
C ASP A 80 3.98 2.53 9.04
N ILE A 81 4.13 3.86 9.04
CA ILE A 81 4.22 4.70 7.82
C ILE A 81 5.26 5.80 8.04
#